data_AF-A0A973CMN1-F1
#
_entry.id   AF-A0A973CMN1-F1
#
_cell.length_a   1.000
_cell.length_b   1.000
_cell.length_c   1.000
_cell.angle_alpha   90.00
_cell.angle_beta   90.00
_cell.angle_gamma   90.00
#
_symmetry.space_group_name_H-M   'P 1'
#
loop_
_entity.id
_entity.type
_entity.pdbx_description
1 polymer ?
#
loop_
_entity_poly.entity_id
_entity_poly.type
_entity_poly.pdbx_seq_one_letter_code
_entity_poly.pdbx_strand_id
1 'polypeptide(L)' 'MSEYMLDKNINNLIGDDTGYLGRLGEALKNNGVEGGIILFDEMKKGHRRIVDICLQMLDSARITCGQNNAFC' A
#
# COMPACT_ATOMS: atom_id res chain seq x y z
N MET A 1 2.04 5.71 -10.72
CA MET A 1 3.03 5.51 -9.62
C MET A 1 4.09 6.61 -9.54
N SER A 2 4.09 7.59 -10.45
CA SER A 2 5.05 8.71 -10.47
C SER A 2 5.08 9.55 -9.18
N GLU A 3 3.96 9.60 -8.43
CA GLU A 3 3.87 10.24 -7.11
C GLU A 3 4.72 9.55 -6.02
N TYR A 4 5.06 8.27 -6.22
CA TYR A 4 5.77 7.43 -5.25
C TYR A 4 7.20 7.11 -5.70
N MET A 5 7.81 8.00 -6.48
CA MET A 5 9.21 7.87 -6.92
C MET A 5 10.22 7.93 -5.78
N LEU A 6 9.95 8.76 -4.77
CA LEU A 6 10.83 8.96 -3.61
C LEU A 6 10.42 8.06 -2.45
N ASP A 7 11.39 7.54 -1.71
CA ASP A 7 11.15 6.65 -0.56
C ASP A 7 10.22 7.28 0.49
N LYS A 8 10.43 8.57 0.80
CA LYS A 8 9.58 9.33 1.73
C LYS A 8 8.10 9.39 1.33
N ASN A 9 7.80 9.28 0.03
CA ASN A 9 6.43 9.34 -0.47
C ASN A 9 5.71 7.98 -0.31
N ILE A 10 6.44 6.89 -0.05
CA ILE A 10 5.84 5.55 0.18
C ILE A 10 5.02 5.55 1.46
N ASN A 11 5.42 6.33 2.46
CA ASN A 11 4.64 6.49 3.69
C ASN A 11 3.24 7.04 3.40
N ASN A 12 3.06 7.82 2.33
CA ASN A 12 1.74 8.28 1.91
C ASN A 12 0.87 7.15 1.34
N LEU A 13 1.50 6.09 0.80
CA LEU A 13 0.81 4.92 0.26
C LEU A 13 0.41 3.93 1.36
N ILE A 14 1.37 3.51 2.20
CA ILE A 14 1.19 2.42 3.18
C ILE A 14 0.94 2.89 4.61
N GLY A 15 1.12 4.18 4.87
CA GLY A 15 1.10 4.74 6.21
C GLY A 15 2.48 4.93 6.81
N ASP A 16 2.50 5.50 8.01
CA ASP A 16 3.71 5.76 8.79
C ASP A 16 3.57 5.29 10.23
N ASP A 17 4.64 5.48 11.00
CA ASP A 17 4.71 5.06 12.41
C ASP A 17 3.86 5.93 13.35
N THR A 18 3.34 7.07 12.86
CA THR A 18 2.49 7.98 13.66
C THR A 18 1.05 7.49 13.77
N GLY A 19 0.70 6.42 13.04
CA GLY A 19 -0.65 5.87 12.99
C GLY A 19 -1.45 6.34 11.79
N TYR A 20 -0.83 7.09 10.86
CA TYR A 20 -1.41 7.32 9.56
C TYR A 20 -1.43 6.00 8.78
N LEU A 21 -2.61 5.60 8.27
CA LEU A 21 -2.80 4.33 7.56
C LEU A 21 -2.32 4.37 6.10
N GLY A 22 -2.11 5.57 5.56
CA GLY A 22 -1.85 5.77 4.14
C GLY A 22 -3.09 5.52 3.29
N ARG A 23 -2.98 5.88 2.01
CA ARG A 23 -4.09 5.75 1.06
C ARG A 23 -4.57 4.31 0.91
N LEU A 24 -3.66 3.35 0.97
CA LEU A 24 -3.99 1.95 0.76
C LEU A 24 -4.62 1.32 2.01
N GLY A 25 -4.12 1.63 3.19
CA GLY A 25 -4.74 1.20 4.46
C GLY A 25 -6.12 1.81 4.67
N GLU A 26 -6.31 3.09 4.31
CA GLU A 26 -7.63 3.73 4.33
C GLU A 26 -8.60 3.11 3.32
N ALA A 27 -8.14 2.84 2.10
CA ALA A 27 -8.97 2.19 1.09
C ALA A 27 -9.42 0.78 1.53
N LEU A 28 -8.55 0.01 2.17
CA LEU A 28 -8.89 -1.32 2.69
C LEU A 28 -9.82 -1.24 3.90
N LYS A 29 -9.58 -0.30 4.82
CA LYS A 29 -10.45 -0.08 5.98
C LYS A 29 -11.85 0.38 5.58
N ASN A 30 -11.96 1.25 4.59
CA ASN A 30 -13.24 1.83 4.16
C ASN A 30 -14.04 0.89 3.25
N ASN A 31 -13.38 0.15 2.36
CA ASN A 31 -14.08 -0.76 1.45
C ASN A 31 -14.32 -2.15 2.05
N GLY A 32 -13.59 -2.56 3.08
CA GLY A 32 -13.77 -3.86 3.74
C GLY A 32 -13.62 -5.07 2.82
N VAL A 33 -13.97 -6.26 3.34
CA VAL A 33 -13.78 -7.60 2.74
C VAL A 33 -14.68 -7.89 1.52
N GLU A 34 -15.48 -6.92 1.06
CA GLU A 34 -16.43 -7.11 -0.05
C GLU A 34 -15.76 -7.16 -1.44
N GLY A 35 -14.44 -7.02 -1.48
CA GLY A 35 -13.65 -7.12 -2.71
C GLY A 35 -13.59 -5.80 -3.46
N GLY A 36 -12.45 -5.59 -4.11
CA GLY A 36 -12.18 -4.36 -4.87
C GLY A 36 -11.01 -4.57 -5.83
N ILE A 37 -10.89 -3.67 -6.80
CA ILE A 37 -9.80 -3.72 -7.79
C ILE A 37 -8.80 -2.60 -7.46
N ILE A 38 -7.55 -2.98 -7.19
CA ILE A 38 -6.44 -2.04 -7.06
C ILE A 38 -5.77 -1.90 -8.42
N LEU A 39 -5.86 -0.72 -9.03
CA LEU A 39 -5.18 -0.41 -10.29
C LEU A 39 -3.86 0.30 -10.01
N PHE A 40 -2.77 -0.29 -10.46
CA PHE A 40 -1.46 0.35 -10.44
C PHE A 40 -1.11 0.91 -11.81
N ASP A 41 -1.23 2.23 -11.98
CA ASP A 41 -0.81 2.91 -13.20
C ASP A 41 0.68 3.28 -13.17
N GLU A 42 1.33 3.24 -14.34
CA GLU A 42 2.75 3.57 -14.54
C GLU A 42 3.72 2.90 -13.55
N MET A 43 3.52 1.62 -13.19
CA MET A 43 4.32 0.91 -12.17
C MET A 43 5.85 1.09 -12.30
N LYS A 44 6.36 1.10 -13.53
CA LYS A 44 7.79 1.28 -13.85
C LYS A 44 8.40 2.60 -13.33
N LYS A 45 7.58 3.60 -13.03
CA LYS A 45 8.01 4.91 -12.52
C LYS A 45 8.03 4.98 -11.00
N GLY A 46 7.45 4.02 -10.29
CA GLY A 46 7.42 4.00 -8.83
C GLY A 46 8.75 3.57 -8.20
N HIS A 47 8.94 3.87 -6.92
CA HIS A 47 10.07 3.36 -6.15
C HIS A 47 10.03 1.83 -6.06
N ARG A 48 11.21 1.20 -6.03
CA ARG A 48 11.32 -0.26 -6.06
C ARG A 48 10.57 -0.98 -4.93
N ARG A 49 10.49 -0.34 -3.74
CA ARG A 49 9.73 -0.84 -2.59
C ARG A 49 8.22 -1.04 -2.83
N ILE A 50 7.64 -0.37 -3.83
CA ILE A 50 6.23 -0.60 -4.20
C ILE A 50 6.07 -2.03 -4.72
N VAL A 51 7.06 -2.54 -5.45
CA VAL A 51 7.06 -3.93 -5.92
C VAL A 51 7.12 -4.90 -4.74
N ASP A 52 7.92 -4.60 -3.71
CA ASP A 52 7.98 -5.43 -2.50
C ASP A 52 6.62 -5.50 -1.78
N ILE A 53 5.89 -4.38 -1.74
CA ILE A 53 4.52 -4.32 -1.21
C ILE A 53 3.57 -5.17 -2.06
N CYS A 54 3.66 -5.08 -3.39
CA CYS A 54 2.86 -5.93 -4.28
C CYS A 54 3.20 -7.42 -4.10
N LEU A 55 4.46 -7.76 -3.86
CA LEU A 55 4.86 -9.14 -3.56
C LEU A 55 4.22 -9.64 -2.26
N GLN A 56 4.13 -8.80 -1.23
CA GLN A 56 3.43 -9.15 0.01
C GLN A 56 1.97 -9.53 -0.24
N MET A 57 1.27 -8.74 -1.08
CA MET A 57 -0.12 -9.01 -1.48
C MET A 57 -0.26 -10.30 -2.29
N LEU A 58 0.67 -10.56 -3.22
CA LEU A 58 0.58 -11.72 -4.11
C LEU A 58 0.96 -13.03 -3.42
N ASP A 59 1.84 -12.98 -2.43
CA ASP A 59 2.34 -14.18 -1.73
C ASP A 59 1.40 -14.60 -0.60
N SER A 60 1.13 -13.69 0.35
CA SER A 60 0.37 -14.00 1.56
C SER A 60 -1.10 -13.54 1.52
N ALA A 61 -1.56 -12.95 0.41
CA ALA A 61 -2.86 -12.28 0.32
C ALA A 61 -3.10 -11.28 1.47
N ARG A 62 -2.02 -10.70 1.99
CA ARG A 62 -2.03 -9.87 3.20
C ARG A 62 -1.14 -8.68 2.97
N ILE A 63 -1.56 -7.53 3.49
CA ILE A 63 -0.71 -6.34 3.52
C ILE A 63 -0.59 -5.80 4.93
N THR A 64 0.61 -5.30 5.26
CA THR A 64 0.87 -4.60 6.52
C THR A 64 1.05 -3.12 6.24
N CYS A 65 0.18 -2.31 6.81
CA CYS A 65 0.23 -0.86 6.80
C CYS A 65 0.74 -0.33 8.15
N GLY A 66 0.91 0.99 8.27
CA GLY A 66 1.44 1.68 9.46
C GLY A 66 0.93 1.15 10.80
N GLN A 67 1.80 1.19 11.82
CA GLN A 67 1.57 0.60 13.16
C GLN A 67 1.21 -0.90 13.16
N ASN A 68 1.78 -1.69 12.26
CA ASN A 68 1.50 -3.14 12.13
C ASN A 68 0.02 -3.45 11.89
N ASN A 69 -0.74 -2.51 11.32
CA ASN A 69 -2.11 -2.74 10.93
C ASN A 69 -2.12 -3.64 9.70
N ALA A 70 -2.52 -4.90 9.88
CA ALA A 70 -2.53 -5.86 8.80
C ALA A 70 -3.94 -6.13 8.30
N PHE A 71 -4.08 -6.15 6.98
CA PHE A 71 -5.32 -6.39 6.27
C PHE A 71 -5.20 -7.68 5.45
N CYS A 72 -6.27 -8.48 5.46
CA CYS A 72 -6.41 -9.75 4.74
C CYS A 72 -7.51 -9.60 3.68
#